data_AF-A0A2E2QL04-F1
#
_entry.id   AF-A0A2E2QL04-F1
#
_cell.length_a   1.000
_cell.length_b   1.000
_cell.length_c   1.000
_cell.angle_alpha   90.00
_cell.angle_beta   90.00
_cell.angle_gamma   90.00
#
_symmetry.space_group_name_H-M   'P 1'
#
loop_
_entity.id
_entity.type
_entity.pdbx_description
1 polymer ?
#
loop_
_entity_poly.entity_id
_entity_poly.type
_entity_poly.pdbx_seq_one_letter_code
_entity_poly.pdbx_strand_id
1 'polypeptide(L)'
;MNRSIIIAIVIAVGVTAWIASGQINVGSDEENGAGDASAATQENTSASESSNEEAENTHKIMGVRYLNFTAQPRQREIIVHGKTEANRVVELKAEISGRVNKVHVYDGDRVKAGDRIVSFDVKDNEARLQEAQALVRQREIEYNAAQKLNKKGFSADTTLASAKALLDSAKAQVTAMRIRLNDLVINAPFDGYIEERNAEVGDFVKDGNPIATIVESDPLLITGQISELQVGNISVGGEGSAKLVTGETVTGEIKFIGSMADPETRTFRVELEVPNEGYKLRSGVTAEITFKTNSVEAHFLSPAYLTLNDAGVLGLRAVGNNDTVKFYPVKILADTPDGIWVQGLPETVRLIVVGQDFVRDGDKVQPDLYVAEASQ
;
A
#
# COMPACT_ATOMS: atom_id res chain seq x y z
N MET A 1 -22.74 -31.47 -32.44
CA MET A 1 -22.67 -31.61 -30.98
C MET A 1 -21.46 -30.82 -30.49
N ASN A 2 -21.67 -29.87 -29.58
CA ASN A 2 -20.63 -28.88 -29.23
C ASN A 2 -19.43 -29.57 -28.55
N ARG A 3 -18.20 -29.22 -28.97
CA ARG A 3 -16.96 -29.82 -28.46
C ARG A 3 -16.83 -29.73 -26.92
N SER A 4 -17.45 -28.73 -26.30
CA SER A 4 -17.55 -28.58 -24.85
C SER A 4 -18.37 -29.68 -24.16
N ILE A 5 -19.44 -30.17 -24.80
CA ILE A 5 -20.30 -31.23 -24.24
C ILE A 5 -19.57 -32.57 -24.26
N ILE A 6 -18.77 -32.82 -25.29
CA ILE A 6 -17.98 -34.06 -25.40
C ILE A 6 -16.90 -34.09 -24.31
N ILE A 7 -16.22 -32.97 -24.06
CA ILE A 7 -15.18 -32.87 -23.01
C ILE A 7 -15.81 -33.05 -21.61
N ALA A 8 -16.98 -32.45 -21.36
CA ALA A 8 -17.69 -32.61 -20.09
C ALA A 8 -18.10 -34.06 -19.81
N ILE A 9 -18.56 -34.80 -20.83
CA ILE A 9 -18.92 -36.23 -20.69
C ILE A 9 -17.68 -37.08 -20.39
N VAL A 10 -16.53 -36.80 -21.02
CA VAL A 10 -15.28 -37.55 -20.76
C VAL A 10 -14.79 -37.33 -19.32
N ILE A 11 -14.86 -36.11 -18.81
CA ILE A 11 -14.49 -35.81 -17.42
C ILE A 11 -15.44 -36.49 -16.44
N ALA A 12 -16.75 -36.44 -16.70
CA ALA A 12 -17.75 -37.10 -15.85
C ALA A 12 -17.54 -38.62 -15.77
N VAL A 13 -17.25 -39.27 -16.90
CA VAL A 13 -16.96 -40.72 -16.95
C VAL A 13 -15.68 -41.06 -16.18
N GLY A 14 -14.63 -40.24 -16.29
CA GLY A 14 -13.37 -40.44 -15.56
C GLY A 14 -13.53 -40.38 -14.04
N VAL A 15 -14.32 -39.42 -13.54
CA VAL A 15 -14.58 -39.29 -12.09
C VAL A 15 -15.42 -40.46 -11.57
N THR A 16 -16.43 -40.90 -12.33
CA THR A 16 -17.23 -42.07 -11.94
C THR A 16 -16.44 -43.37 -11.93
N ALA A 17 -15.48 -43.54 -12.86
CA ALA A 17 -14.60 -44.70 -12.89
C ALA A 17 -13.61 -44.72 -11.71
N TRP A 18 -13.12 -43.56 -11.28
CA TRP A 18 -12.21 -43.44 -10.15
C TRP A 18 -12.89 -43.77 -8.81
N ILE A 19 -14.14 -43.32 -8.63
CA ILE A 19 -14.93 -43.64 -7.43
C ILE A 19 -15.29 -45.13 -7.39
N ALA A 20 -15.62 -45.74 -8.53
CA ALA A 20 -15.93 -47.18 -8.60
C ALA A 20 -14.70 -48.07 -8.31
N SER A 21 -13.48 -47.59 -8.58
CA SER A 21 -12.25 -48.34 -8.32
C SER A 21 -11.89 -48.47 -6.84
N GLY A 22 -12.52 -47.70 -5.94
CA GLY A 22 -12.23 -47.70 -4.51
C GLY A 22 -13.01 -48.72 -3.67
N GLN A 23 -13.99 -49.43 -4.25
CA GLN A 23 -14.93 -50.27 -3.49
C GLN A 23 -14.78 -51.79 -3.68
N ILE A 24 -13.67 -52.27 -4.26
CA ILE A 24 -13.44 -53.72 -4.43
C ILE A 24 -12.14 -54.10 -3.73
N ASN A 25 -12.23 -54.50 -2.46
CA ASN A 25 -11.33 -55.50 -1.89
C ASN A 25 -12.01 -56.21 -0.70
N VAL A 26 -12.58 -57.39 -1.00
CA VAL A 26 -13.07 -58.39 -0.04
C VAL A 26 -12.03 -59.51 -0.04
N GLY A 27 -11.60 -59.89 1.16
CA GLY A 27 -10.60 -60.93 1.38
C GLY A 27 -11.16 -62.35 1.37
N SER A 28 -10.22 -63.30 1.43
CA SER A 28 -10.32 -64.74 1.75
C SER A 28 -8.99 -65.37 1.26
N ASP A 29 -8.30 -66.30 1.90
CA ASP A 29 -8.57 -67.14 3.07
C ASP A 29 -7.30 -67.93 3.44
N GLU A 30 -7.27 -68.44 4.68
CA GLU A 30 -6.74 -69.75 5.12
C GLU A 30 -5.20 -69.97 5.11
N GLU A 31 -4.59 -70.68 6.07
CA GLU A 31 -5.01 -71.96 6.61
C GLU A 31 -4.26 -72.40 7.91
N ASN A 32 -5.07 -72.82 8.91
CA ASN A 32 -4.99 -73.93 9.88
C ASN A 32 -3.73 -74.34 10.69
N GLY A 33 -4.03 -74.71 11.95
CA GLY A 33 -3.31 -75.77 12.67
C GLY A 33 -3.55 -75.81 14.19
N ALA A 34 -4.66 -76.42 14.62
CA ALA A 34 -5.03 -76.68 16.02
C ALA A 34 -4.21 -77.81 16.69
N GLY A 35 -4.17 -77.85 18.03
CA GLY A 35 -3.63 -78.98 18.79
C GLY A 35 -3.55 -78.82 20.32
N ASP A 36 -4.70 -78.98 20.97
CA ASP A 36 -4.99 -79.75 22.20
C ASP A 36 -4.25 -79.59 23.54
N ALA A 37 -5.01 -79.95 24.59
CA ALA A 37 -4.80 -79.77 26.02
C ALA A 37 -3.76 -80.69 26.68
N SER A 38 -3.22 -80.28 27.86
CA SER A 38 -3.32 -81.04 29.14
C SER A 38 -2.38 -80.49 30.24
N ALA A 39 -2.82 -80.72 31.47
CA ALA A 39 -2.33 -80.35 32.80
C ALA A 39 -0.87 -80.66 33.19
N ALA A 40 -0.32 -79.81 34.07
CA ALA A 40 0.38 -80.16 35.33
C ALA A 40 0.70 -78.84 36.08
N THR A 41 -0.01 -78.51 37.17
CA THR A 41 0.31 -78.76 38.59
C THR A 41 1.36 -77.82 39.19
N GLN A 42 0.91 -77.21 40.30
CA GLN A 42 1.55 -76.26 41.22
C GLN A 42 2.80 -76.81 41.93
N GLU A 43 3.70 -75.90 42.31
CA GLU A 43 4.20 -75.72 43.70
C GLU A 43 4.87 -74.32 43.75
N ASN A 44 4.26 -73.33 44.40
CA ASN A 44 4.39 -72.96 45.82
C ASN A 44 5.69 -72.17 46.11
N THR A 45 5.56 -70.89 46.46
CA THR A 45 6.02 -70.32 47.75
C THR A 45 5.49 -68.88 47.89
N SER A 46 4.75 -68.69 48.97
CA SER A 46 4.15 -67.45 49.49
C SER A 46 5.16 -66.40 49.94
N ALA A 47 4.79 -65.12 49.79
CA ALA A 47 4.83 -64.08 50.83
C ALA A 47 4.15 -62.83 50.23
N SER A 48 2.86 -62.59 50.46
CA SER A 48 2.34 -61.73 51.53
C SER A 48 3.09 -60.40 51.68
N GLU A 49 2.57 -59.35 51.05
CA GLU A 49 2.42 -58.04 51.70
C GLU A 49 1.35 -57.24 50.95
N SER A 50 0.30 -56.89 51.70
CA SER A 50 -0.81 -56.05 51.27
C SER A 50 -0.93 -54.93 52.28
N SER A 51 -0.72 -53.71 51.83
CA SER A 51 -1.11 -52.45 52.46
C SER A 51 -0.71 -51.37 51.44
N ASN A 52 -1.60 -50.82 50.63
CA ASN A 52 -2.63 -49.86 51.02
C ASN A 52 -2.05 -48.76 51.93
N GLU A 53 -1.35 -47.82 51.31
CA GLU A 53 -1.14 -46.48 51.85
C GLU A 53 -1.82 -45.47 50.94
N GLU A 54 -2.77 -44.78 51.55
CA GLU A 54 -3.55 -43.68 51.03
C GLU A 54 -2.64 -42.47 50.71
N ALA A 55 -2.94 -41.82 49.60
CA ALA A 55 -2.73 -40.41 49.28
C ALA A 55 -2.06 -39.51 50.36
N GLU A 56 -0.73 -39.44 50.35
CA GLU A 56 0.01 -38.22 50.71
C GLU A 56 0.38 -37.46 49.43
N ASN A 57 -0.55 -36.66 48.90
CA ASN A 57 -0.20 -35.64 47.91
C ASN A 57 0.37 -34.41 48.63
N THR A 58 1.55 -34.60 49.24
CA THR A 58 2.42 -33.50 49.63
C THR A 58 2.82 -32.81 48.34
N HIS A 59 2.11 -31.73 47.97
CA HIS A 59 2.47 -30.90 46.82
C HIS A 59 3.87 -30.35 47.08
N LYS A 60 4.89 -31.04 46.56
CA LYS A 60 6.28 -30.59 46.60
C LYS A 60 6.33 -29.29 45.81
N ILE A 61 6.32 -28.17 46.53
CA ILE A 61 6.43 -26.84 45.94
C ILE A 61 7.78 -26.80 45.21
N MET A 62 7.73 -26.67 43.89
CA MET A 62 8.94 -26.60 43.08
C MET A 62 9.60 -25.23 43.26
N GLY A 63 10.91 -25.23 43.51
CA GLY A 63 11.71 -24.01 43.50
C GLY A 63 11.99 -23.59 42.06
N VAL A 64 11.69 -22.34 41.73
CA VAL A 64 11.97 -21.77 40.40
C VAL A 64 12.82 -20.52 40.55
N ARG A 65 13.67 -20.23 39.57
CA ARG A 65 14.41 -18.95 39.54
C ARG A 65 13.86 -18.04 38.48
N TYR A 66 13.69 -16.77 38.81
CA TYR A 66 13.15 -15.76 37.90
C TYR A 66 14.08 -14.57 37.69
N LEU A 67 13.92 -13.90 36.55
CA LEU A 67 14.52 -12.60 36.23
C LEU A 67 13.41 -11.57 35.98
N ASN A 68 13.70 -10.31 36.28
CA ASN A 68 12.78 -9.21 35.96
C ASN A 68 13.08 -8.70 34.55
N PHE A 69 12.05 -8.69 33.71
CA PHE A 69 12.11 -8.07 32.39
C PHE A 69 11.12 -6.90 32.35
N THR A 70 11.55 -5.82 31.70
CA THR A 70 10.73 -4.64 31.43
C THR A 70 10.59 -4.49 29.92
N ALA A 71 9.38 -4.16 29.47
CA ALA A 71 9.10 -3.91 28.08
C ALA A 71 9.86 -2.66 27.62
N GLN A 72 10.28 -2.66 26.37
CA GLN A 72 10.91 -1.52 25.74
C GLN A 72 10.14 -1.18 24.45
N PRO A 73 9.98 0.12 24.15
CA PRO A 73 9.37 0.56 22.91
C PRO A 73 10.23 0.09 21.74
N ARG A 74 9.65 -0.72 20.86
CA ARG A 74 10.30 -1.19 19.65
C ARG A 74 9.49 -0.82 18.43
N GLN A 75 10.10 -0.01 17.57
CA GLN A 75 9.55 0.33 16.28
C GLN A 75 9.94 -0.75 15.27
N ARG A 76 8.97 -1.33 14.58
CA ARG A 76 9.25 -2.25 13.46
C ARG A 76 9.41 -1.45 12.18
N GLU A 77 10.26 -1.95 11.31
CA GLU A 77 10.45 -1.40 9.97
C GLU A 77 9.76 -2.31 8.95
N ILE A 78 9.11 -1.68 7.97
CA ILE A 78 8.59 -2.37 6.80
C ILE A 78 9.41 -1.89 5.61
N ILE A 79 10.12 -2.83 4.99
CA ILE A 79 10.95 -2.56 3.82
C ILE A 79 10.14 -2.94 2.58
N VAL A 80 10.09 -2.01 1.61
CA VAL A 80 9.39 -2.15 0.34
C VAL A 80 10.33 -1.72 -0.78
N HIS A 81 10.36 -2.46 -1.88
CA HIS A 81 11.09 -2.06 -3.07
C HIS A 81 10.19 -1.26 -4.02
N GLY A 82 10.78 -0.26 -4.65
CA GLY A 82 10.06 0.71 -5.44
C GLY A 82 10.95 1.49 -6.40
N LYS A 83 10.44 2.61 -6.88
CA LYS A 83 11.17 3.54 -7.75
C LYS A 83 10.74 4.98 -7.55
N THR A 84 11.61 5.92 -7.91
CA THR A 84 11.27 7.34 -7.96
C THR A 84 10.34 7.63 -9.13
N GLU A 85 9.39 8.54 -8.94
CA GLU A 85 8.45 9.05 -9.94
C GLU A 85 8.32 10.58 -9.75
N ALA A 86 8.10 11.29 -10.86
CA ALA A 86 7.78 12.72 -10.78
C ALA A 86 6.40 12.90 -10.13
N ASN A 87 6.20 14.00 -9.41
CA ASN A 87 4.91 14.29 -8.80
C ASN A 87 3.84 14.57 -9.86
N ARG A 88 4.20 15.27 -10.94
CA ARG A 88 3.34 15.51 -12.09
C ARG A 88 4.14 15.49 -13.39
N VAL A 89 3.54 14.92 -14.43
CA VAL A 89 4.05 14.98 -15.82
C VAL A 89 2.88 15.35 -16.72
N VAL A 90 3.05 16.39 -17.51
CA VAL A 90 2.04 16.82 -18.49
C VAL A 90 2.70 17.08 -19.84
N GLU A 91 2.19 16.39 -20.86
CA GLU A 91 2.47 16.68 -22.26
C GLU A 91 1.53 17.81 -22.71
N LEU A 92 2.11 19.01 -22.88
CA LEU A 92 1.38 20.16 -23.42
C LEU A 92 1.14 19.96 -24.91
N LYS A 93 -0.09 20.19 -25.33
CA LYS A 93 -0.53 20.07 -26.71
C LYS A 93 -1.00 21.40 -27.24
N ALA A 94 -0.89 21.59 -28.55
CA ALA A 94 -1.45 22.75 -29.22
C ALA A 94 -2.98 22.73 -29.09
N GLU A 95 -3.57 23.81 -28.61
CA GLU A 95 -5.03 23.99 -28.55
C GLU A 95 -5.61 24.49 -29.89
N ILE A 96 -4.75 24.99 -30.76
CA ILE A 96 -5.11 25.51 -32.08
C ILE A 96 -4.01 25.23 -33.10
N SER A 97 -4.41 25.07 -34.36
CA SER A 97 -3.48 24.98 -35.49
C SER A 97 -2.89 26.34 -35.86
N GLY A 98 -1.58 26.42 -36.01
CA GLY A 98 -0.89 27.66 -36.33
C GLY A 98 0.60 27.48 -36.59
N ARG A 99 1.25 28.53 -37.09
CA ARG A 99 2.71 28.57 -37.21
C ARG A 99 3.31 29.10 -35.93
N VAL A 100 4.32 28.40 -35.40
CA VAL A 100 5.10 28.85 -34.25
C VAL A 100 5.87 30.10 -34.62
N ASN A 101 5.57 31.20 -33.95
CA ASN A 101 6.25 32.48 -34.13
C ASN A 101 7.48 32.58 -33.22
N LYS A 102 7.33 32.18 -31.95
CA LYS A 102 8.40 32.22 -30.97
C LYS A 102 8.25 31.13 -29.92
N VAL A 103 9.39 30.50 -29.61
CA VAL A 103 9.60 29.62 -28.47
C VAL A 103 10.28 30.45 -27.36
N HIS A 104 9.81 30.32 -26.12
CA HIS A 104 10.30 31.12 -24.98
C HIS A 104 11.11 30.29 -23.98
N VAL A 105 11.18 28.97 -24.15
CA VAL A 105 11.84 28.03 -23.23
C VAL A 105 12.65 26.98 -24.00
N TYR A 106 13.62 26.38 -23.33
CA TYR A 106 14.47 25.30 -23.84
C TYR A 106 14.41 24.07 -22.93
N ASP A 107 14.90 22.93 -23.41
CA ASP A 107 14.99 21.71 -22.62
C ASP A 107 15.88 21.95 -21.39
N GLY A 108 15.40 21.53 -20.22
CA GLY A 108 16.05 21.76 -18.92
C GLY A 108 15.73 23.11 -18.27
N ASP A 109 15.04 24.03 -18.95
CA ASP A 109 14.62 25.29 -18.34
C ASP A 109 13.59 25.06 -17.24
N ARG A 110 13.70 25.86 -16.18
CA ARG A 110 12.68 25.94 -15.13
C ARG A 110 11.59 26.93 -15.53
N VAL A 111 10.34 26.54 -15.31
CA VAL A 111 9.17 27.35 -15.61
C VAL A 111 8.26 27.42 -14.39
N LYS A 112 7.58 28.55 -14.23
CA LYS A 112 6.52 28.75 -13.25
C LYS A 112 5.16 28.66 -13.92
N ALA A 113 4.13 28.37 -13.14
CA ALA A 113 2.75 28.43 -13.60
C ALA A 113 2.46 29.79 -14.26
N GLY A 114 1.94 29.74 -15.49
CA GLY A 114 1.66 30.91 -16.31
C GLY A 114 2.80 31.39 -17.20
N ASP A 115 4.02 30.86 -17.07
CA ASP A 115 5.11 31.20 -17.98
C ASP A 115 4.76 30.77 -19.42
N ARG A 116 5.13 31.60 -20.39
CA ARG A 116 4.87 31.31 -21.81
C ARG A 116 5.87 30.27 -22.29
N ILE A 117 5.38 29.23 -22.96
CA ILE A 117 6.19 28.17 -23.54
C ILE A 117 6.39 28.47 -25.03
N VAL A 118 5.28 28.61 -25.75
CA VAL A 118 5.24 28.89 -27.19
C VAL A 118 4.18 29.93 -27.50
N SER A 119 4.44 30.74 -28.51
CA SER A 119 3.47 31.66 -29.11
C SER A 119 3.38 31.46 -30.63
N PHE A 120 2.15 31.39 -31.12
CA PHE A 120 1.83 31.26 -32.55
C PHE A 120 1.71 32.64 -33.23
N ASP A 121 1.72 32.65 -34.56
CA ASP A 121 1.48 33.88 -35.33
C ASP A 121 0.04 34.39 -35.11
N VAL A 122 -0.08 35.69 -34.82
CA VAL A 122 -1.31 36.36 -34.39
C VAL A 122 -2.02 37.07 -35.54
N LYS A 123 -1.32 37.34 -36.66
CA LYS A 123 -1.75 38.31 -37.68
C LYS A 123 -3.15 38.05 -38.23
N ASP A 124 -3.45 36.79 -38.59
CA ASP A 124 -4.75 36.43 -39.16
C ASP A 124 -5.89 36.46 -38.13
N ASN A 125 -5.57 36.23 -36.85
CA ASN A 125 -6.57 36.14 -35.78
C ASN A 125 -6.98 37.54 -35.26
N GLU A 126 -6.06 38.50 -35.22
CA GLU A 126 -6.38 39.88 -34.83
C GLU A 126 -7.35 40.55 -35.82
N ALA A 127 -7.12 40.39 -37.12
CA ALA A 127 -8.01 40.92 -38.15
C ALA A 127 -9.44 40.35 -38.04
N ARG A 128 -9.56 39.04 -37.78
CA ARG A 128 -10.87 38.38 -37.56
C ARG A 128 -11.56 38.86 -36.28
N LEU A 129 -10.82 39.15 -35.21
CA LEU A 129 -11.40 39.75 -34.02
C LEU A 129 -11.95 41.15 -34.32
N GLN A 130 -11.21 41.97 -35.09
CA GLN A 130 -11.68 43.31 -35.48
C GLN A 130 -12.96 43.25 -36.33
N GLU A 131 -13.05 42.29 -37.27
CA GLU A 131 -14.25 42.03 -38.06
C GLU A 131 -15.44 41.64 -37.17
N ALA A 132 -15.27 40.70 -36.25
CA ALA A 132 -16.32 40.29 -35.32
C ALA A 132 -16.79 41.45 -34.42
N GLN A 133 -15.87 42.31 -33.98
CA GLN A 133 -16.21 43.52 -33.22
C GLN A 133 -16.99 44.54 -34.05
N ALA A 134 -16.66 44.69 -35.34
CA ALA A 134 -17.42 45.54 -36.25
C ALA A 134 -18.85 45.03 -36.43
N LEU A 135 -19.02 43.70 -36.56
CA LEU A 135 -20.33 43.08 -36.63
C LEU A 135 -21.16 43.32 -35.36
N VAL A 136 -20.55 43.23 -34.17
CA VAL A 136 -21.23 43.58 -32.91
C VAL A 136 -21.72 45.03 -32.93
N ARG A 137 -20.87 45.98 -33.33
CA ARG A 137 -21.26 47.40 -33.44
C ARG A 137 -22.44 47.60 -34.39
N GLN A 138 -22.42 46.92 -35.53
CA GLN A 138 -23.53 46.96 -36.48
C GLN A 138 -24.83 46.42 -35.85
N ARG A 139 -24.80 45.21 -35.27
CA ARG A 139 -25.99 44.58 -34.67
C ARG A 139 -26.52 45.35 -33.46
N GLU A 140 -25.65 46.05 -32.74
CA GLU A 140 -26.03 46.88 -31.61
C GLU A 140 -26.81 48.12 -32.06
N ILE A 141 -26.39 48.75 -33.16
CA ILE A 141 -27.14 49.85 -33.78
C ILE A 141 -28.52 49.35 -34.25
N GLU A 142 -28.58 48.20 -34.92
CA GLU A 142 -29.82 47.60 -35.41
C GLU A 142 -30.78 47.25 -34.26
N TYR A 143 -30.29 46.61 -33.19
CA TYR A 143 -31.09 46.30 -32.00
C TYR A 143 -31.60 47.56 -31.31
N ASN A 144 -30.76 48.59 -31.15
CA ASN A 144 -31.16 49.86 -30.56
C ASN A 144 -32.23 50.57 -31.38
N ALA A 145 -32.14 50.52 -32.71
CA ALA A 145 -33.16 51.04 -33.61
C ALA A 145 -34.49 50.26 -33.48
N ALA A 146 -34.42 48.92 -33.51
CA ALA A 146 -35.59 48.05 -33.34
C ALA A 146 -36.27 48.27 -31.98
N GLN A 147 -35.50 48.42 -30.92
CA GLN A 147 -36.02 48.69 -29.57
C GLN A 147 -36.74 50.05 -29.51
N LYS A 148 -36.17 51.10 -30.10
CA LYS A 148 -36.80 52.43 -30.17
C LYS A 148 -38.10 52.39 -30.98
N LEU A 149 -38.12 51.63 -32.08
CA LEU A 149 -39.29 51.54 -32.97
C LEU A 149 -40.43 50.73 -32.33
N ASN A 150 -40.11 49.61 -31.68
CA ASN A 150 -41.07 48.79 -30.94
C ASN A 150 -41.67 49.55 -29.75
N LYS A 151 -40.87 50.28 -28.96
CA LYS A 151 -41.37 51.15 -27.87
C LYS A 151 -42.37 52.22 -28.33
N LYS A 152 -42.28 52.64 -29.60
CA LYS A 152 -43.20 53.61 -30.21
C LYS A 152 -44.42 52.95 -30.90
N GLY A 153 -44.55 51.61 -30.83
CA GLY A 153 -45.63 50.86 -31.46
C GLY A 153 -45.48 50.65 -32.96
N PHE A 154 -44.32 50.95 -33.54
CA PHE A 154 -44.08 50.90 -35.00
C PHE A 154 -43.36 49.62 -35.46
N SER A 155 -43.10 48.66 -34.57
CA SER A 155 -42.39 47.40 -34.90
C SER A 155 -42.92 46.24 -34.05
N ALA A 156 -43.00 45.06 -34.65
CA ALA A 156 -43.44 43.83 -33.98
C ALA A 156 -42.39 43.34 -32.96
N ASP A 157 -42.86 42.69 -31.89
CA ASP A 157 -41.99 42.09 -30.87
C ASP A 157 -41.05 41.04 -31.46
N THR A 158 -41.50 40.33 -32.50
CA THR A 158 -40.70 39.35 -33.25
C THR A 158 -39.48 40.01 -33.92
N THR A 159 -39.62 41.23 -34.43
CA THR A 159 -38.51 41.99 -35.02
C THR A 159 -37.49 42.41 -33.96
N LEU A 160 -37.96 42.87 -32.80
CA LEU A 160 -37.08 43.19 -31.67
C LEU A 160 -36.32 41.95 -31.17
N ALA A 161 -37.03 40.83 -30.99
CA ALA A 161 -36.45 39.56 -30.58
C ALA A 161 -35.42 39.05 -31.59
N SER A 162 -35.71 39.14 -32.89
CA SER A 162 -34.76 38.77 -33.95
C SER A 162 -33.50 39.64 -33.93
N ALA A 163 -33.63 40.95 -33.76
CA ALA A 163 -32.48 41.86 -33.68
C ALA A 163 -31.63 41.57 -32.43
N LYS A 164 -32.27 41.24 -31.31
CA LYS A 164 -31.60 40.82 -30.08
C LYS A 164 -30.82 39.52 -30.28
N ALA A 165 -31.42 38.51 -30.90
CA ALA A 165 -30.76 37.24 -31.19
C ALA A 165 -29.53 37.42 -32.09
N LEU A 166 -29.61 38.28 -33.11
CA LEU A 166 -28.47 38.58 -33.99
C LEU A 166 -27.34 39.32 -33.23
N LEU A 167 -27.69 40.26 -32.35
CA LEU A 167 -26.70 40.92 -31.48
C LEU A 167 -26.01 39.92 -30.55
N ASP A 168 -26.76 39.02 -29.93
CA ASP A 168 -26.21 38.01 -29.03
C ASP A 168 -25.31 37.02 -29.77
N SER A 169 -25.70 36.61 -30.98
CA SER A 169 -24.83 35.81 -31.85
C SER A 169 -23.54 36.53 -32.21
N ALA A 170 -23.58 37.82 -32.56
CA ALA A 170 -22.38 38.59 -32.86
C ALA A 170 -21.46 38.73 -31.63
N LYS A 171 -22.04 38.95 -30.44
CA LYS A 171 -21.30 38.99 -29.18
C LYS A 171 -20.62 37.65 -28.88
N ALA A 172 -21.31 36.54 -29.11
CA ALA A 172 -20.73 35.20 -28.97
C ALA A 172 -19.55 34.97 -29.92
N GLN A 173 -19.61 35.47 -31.16
CA GLN A 173 -18.49 35.40 -32.11
C GLN A 173 -17.25 36.17 -31.62
N VAL A 174 -17.43 37.36 -31.05
CA VAL A 174 -16.31 38.11 -30.43
C VAL A 174 -15.69 37.33 -29.27
N THR A 175 -16.51 36.72 -28.41
CA THR A 175 -16.01 35.89 -27.31
C THR A 175 -15.22 34.69 -27.84
N ALA A 176 -15.72 33.99 -28.87
CA ALA A 176 -15.02 32.87 -29.49
C ALA A 176 -13.67 33.30 -30.09
N MET A 177 -13.59 34.46 -30.75
CA MET A 177 -12.32 34.98 -31.28
C MET A 177 -11.33 35.40 -30.18
N ARG A 178 -11.82 35.87 -29.03
CA ARG A 178 -10.95 36.18 -27.88
C ARG A 178 -10.36 34.92 -27.26
N ILE A 179 -11.16 33.87 -27.08
CA ILE A 179 -10.68 32.56 -26.60
C ILE A 179 -9.60 32.07 -27.57
N ARG A 180 -9.92 32.05 -28.87
CA ARG A 180 -8.99 31.65 -29.92
C ARG A 180 -7.65 32.40 -29.90
N LEU A 181 -7.64 33.69 -29.54
CA LEU A 181 -6.42 34.48 -29.40
C LEU A 181 -5.61 34.13 -28.15
N ASN A 182 -6.28 33.77 -27.06
CA ASN A 182 -5.61 33.30 -25.85
C ASN A 182 -4.93 31.95 -26.10
N ASP A 183 -5.61 31.05 -26.82
CA ASP A 183 -5.10 29.73 -27.19
C ASP A 183 -3.87 29.79 -28.14
N LEU A 184 -3.55 30.98 -28.70
CA LEU A 184 -2.31 31.19 -29.47
C LEU A 184 -1.06 31.27 -28.60
N VAL A 185 -1.21 31.31 -27.28
CA VAL A 185 -0.10 31.29 -26.34
C VAL A 185 -0.29 30.09 -25.42
N ILE A 186 0.65 29.15 -25.49
CA ILE A 186 0.66 28.00 -24.61
C ILE A 186 1.48 28.35 -23.37
N ASN A 187 0.86 28.21 -22.20
CA ASN A 187 1.45 28.53 -20.91
C ASN A 187 1.72 27.27 -20.07
N ALA A 188 2.67 27.35 -19.15
CA ALA A 188 2.90 26.31 -18.16
C ALA A 188 1.71 26.21 -17.19
N PRO A 189 1.14 25.02 -16.95
CA PRO A 189 0.00 24.86 -16.04
C PRO A 189 0.42 24.78 -14.56
N PHE A 190 1.69 24.49 -14.27
CA PHE A 190 2.26 24.41 -12.92
C PHE A 190 3.78 24.67 -12.97
N ASP A 191 4.38 24.81 -11.79
CA ASP A 191 5.82 25.00 -11.61
C ASP A 191 6.58 23.70 -11.91
N GLY A 192 7.63 23.76 -12.73
CA GLY A 192 8.38 22.57 -13.09
C GLY A 192 9.55 22.88 -14.02
N TYR A 193 9.97 21.89 -14.79
CA TYR A 193 10.98 22.06 -15.82
C TYR A 193 10.55 21.41 -17.13
N ILE A 194 11.13 21.89 -18.24
CA ILE A 194 10.91 21.33 -19.57
C ILE A 194 11.76 20.08 -19.72
N GLU A 195 11.12 18.91 -19.79
CA GLU A 195 11.81 17.64 -20.05
C GLU A 195 12.15 17.51 -21.53
N GLU A 196 11.19 17.83 -22.39
CA GLU A 196 11.33 17.75 -23.84
C GLU A 196 10.50 18.84 -24.49
N ARG A 197 11.06 19.49 -25.51
CA ARG A 197 10.37 20.44 -26.34
C ARG A 197 10.26 19.93 -27.77
N ASN A 198 9.03 19.77 -28.24
CA ASN A 198 8.76 19.20 -29.55
C ASN A 198 8.53 20.24 -30.65
N ALA A 199 8.17 21.47 -30.29
CA ALA A 199 7.84 22.53 -31.26
C ALA A 199 9.02 23.48 -31.49
N GLU A 200 9.29 23.81 -32.77
CA GLU A 200 10.30 24.77 -33.18
C GLU A 200 9.79 26.02 -33.86
N VAL A 201 10.59 27.09 -33.79
CA VAL A 201 10.28 28.35 -34.48
C VAL A 201 10.18 28.10 -35.98
N GLY A 202 9.03 28.46 -36.56
CA GLY A 202 8.72 28.23 -37.97
C GLY A 202 7.87 26.99 -38.25
N ASP A 203 7.73 26.07 -37.29
CA ASP A 203 6.90 24.89 -37.44
C ASP A 203 5.43 25.25 -37.63
N PHE A 204 4.72 24.45 -38.42
CA PHE A 204 3.27 24.48 -38.49
C PHE A 204 2.70 23.32 -37.70
N VAL A 205 2.11 23.61 -36.55
CA VAL A 205 1.49 22.60 -35.69
C VAL A 205 -0.02 22.58 -35.91
N LYS A 206 -0.62 21.42 -35.70
CA LYS A 206 -2.07 21.23 -35.69
C LYS A 206 -2.56 21.06 -34.25
N ASP A 207 -3.86 21.26 -34.08
CA ASP A 207 -4.55 20.98 -32.82
C ASP A 207 -4.25 19.53 -32.36
N GLY A 208 -3.89 19.38 -31.08
CA GLY A 208 -3.50 18.12 -30.46
C GLY A 208 -2.04 17.69 -30.67
N ASN A 209 -1.24 18.40 -31.47
CA ASN A 209 0.19 18.09 -31.59
C ASN A 209 0.95 18.42 -30.29
N PRO A 210 1.94 17.60 -29.88
CA PRO A 210 2.75 17.88 -28.71
C PRO A 210 3.62 19.13 -28.93
N ILE A 211 3.73 19.95 -27.89
CA ILE A 211 4.50 21.20 -27.88
C ILE A 211 5.72 21.07 -26.96
N ALA A 212 5.48 20.61 -25.73
CA ALA A 212 6.51 20.35 -24.73
C ALA A 212 5.98 19.44 -23.62
N THR A 213 6.88 18.74 -22.93
CA THR A 213 6.58 17.98 -21.72
C THR A 213 7.11 18.71 -20.51
N ILE A 214 6.23 19.01 -19.55
CA ILE A 214 6.57 19.65 -18.29
C ILE A 214 6.52 18.62 -17.17
N VAL A 215 7.58 18.60 -16.36
CA VAL A 215 7.72 17.69 -15.23
C VAL A 215 7.87 18.49 -13.94
N GLU A 216 7.07 18.14 -12.94
CA GLU A 216 7.26 18.58 -11.56
C GLU A 216 7.94 17.44 -10.79
N SER A 217 9.20 17.65 -10.43
CA SER A 217 10.01 16.69 -9.67
C SER A 217 10.43 17.20 -8.30
N ASP A 218 9.87 18.33 -7.84
CA ASP A 218 10.04 18.85 -6.47
C ASP A 218 8.66 19.29 -5.92
N PRO A 219 8.08 18.53 -4.98
CA PRO A 219 8.63 17.32 -4.37
C PRO A 219 8.67 16.13 -5.37
N LEU A 220 9.50 15.14 -5.07
CA LEU A 220 9.59 13.88 -5.82
C LEU A 220 8.79 12.79 -5.10
N LEU A 221 8.21 11.85 -5.84
CA LEU A 221 7.54 10.69 -5.27
C LEU A 221 8.45 9.46 -5.32
N ILE A 222 8.40 8.63 -4.30
CA ILE A 222 8.99 7.29 -4.31
C ILE A 222 7.89 6.30 -4.07
N THR A 223 7.63 5.48 -5.08
CA THR A 223 6.44 4.64 -5.12
C THR A 223 6.84 3.18 -4.97
N GLY A 224 6.07 2.44 -4.17
CA GLY A 224 6.31 1.04 -3.88
C GLY A 224 5.02 0.26 -3.71
N GLN A 225 5.14 -1.05 -3.51
CA GLN A 225 4.02 -1.97 -3.34
C GLN A 225 4.11 -2.65 -1.97
N ILE A 226 3.15 -2.39 -1.08
CA ILE A 226 3.08 -2.99 0.26
C ILE A 226 2.06 -4.13 0.28
N SER A 227 2.37 -5.23 0.97
CA SER A 227 1.46 -6.38 1.06
C SER A 227 0.21 -6.06 1.90
N GLU A 228 -0.90 -6.76 1.62
CA GLU A 228 -2.15 -6.68 2.40
C GLU A 228 -1.94 -6.94 3.90
N LEU A 229 -0.99 -7.80 4.26
CA LEU A 229 -0.67 -8.10 5.67
C LEU A 229 0.01 -6.93 6.40
N GLN A 230 0.63 -6.02 5.65
CA GLN A 230 1.49 -4.97 6.19
C GLN A 230 0.88 -3.58 6.07
N VAL A 231 0.00 -3.34 5.08
CA VAL A 231 -0.58 -2.02 4.78
C VAL A 231 -1.27 -1.38 5.98
N GLY A 232 -1.91 -2.17 6.85
CA GLY A 232 -2.59 -1.68 8.05
C GLY A 232 -1.66 -1.17 9.16
N ASN A 233 -0.34 -1.35 9.03
CA ASN A 233 0.65 -0.90 10.03
C ASN A 233 1.29 0.45 9.69
N ILE A 234 0.93 1.04 8.55
CA ILE A 234 1.36 2.36 8.13
C ILE A 234 0.14 3.26 7.91
N SER A 235 0.35 4.57 7.99
CA SER A 235 -0.71 5.56 7.80
C SER A 235 -0.20 6.71 6.95
N VAL A 236 -1.12 7.36 6.21
CA VAL A 236 -0.84 8.63 5.53
C VAL A 236 -0.33 9.66 6.55
N GLY A 237 0.69 10.42 6.18
CA GLY A 237 1.44 11.33 7.06
C GLY A 237 2.51 10.64 7.92
N GLY A 238 2.65 9.32 7.85
CA GLY A 238 3.73 8.60 8.53
C GLY A 238 5.10 8.89 7.93
N GLU A 239 6.15 8.82 8.74
CA GLU A 239 7.52 9.01 8.27
C GLU A 239 8.05 7.77 7.53
N GLY A 240 8.84 8.02 6.47
CA GLY A 240 9.62 6.98 5.80
C GLY A 240 10.97 7.51 5.33
N SER A 241 11.86 6.57 5.05
CA SER A 241 13.11 6.85 4.35
C SER A 241 13.20 5.99 3.10
N ALA A 242 14.03 6.40 2.15
CA ALA A 242 14.34 5.60 0.99
C ALA A 242 15.83 5.68 0.67
N LYS A 243 16.41 4.54 0.30
CA LYS A 243 17.77 4.42 -0.20
C LYS A 243 17.73 4.09 -1.68
N LEU A 244 18.27 4.98 -2.50
CA LEU A 244 18.33 4.80 -3.95
C LEU A 244 19.50 3.90 -4.32
N VAL A 245 19.38 3.19 -5.45
CA VAL A 245 20.49 2.38 -5.98
C VAL A 245 21.73 3.19 -6.34
N THR A 246 21.56 4.50 -6.55
CA THR A 246 22.63 5.48 -6.78
C THR A 246 23.37 5.88 -5.49
N GLY A 247 22.88 5.48 -4.32
CA GLY A 247 23.54 5.63 -3.02
C GLY A 247 22.96 6.72 -2.12
N GLU A 248 22.15 7.63 -2.67
CA GLU A 248 21.47 8.66 -1.88
C GLU A 248 20.45 8.06 -0.92
N THR A 249 20.37 8.63 0.28
CA THR A 249 19.33 8.32 1.26
C THR A 249 18.51 9.57 1.48
N VAL A 250 17.20 9.43 1.35
CA VAL A 250 16.23 10.54 1.46
C VAL A 250 15.17 10.18 2.49
N THR A 251 14.60 11.19 3.11
CA THR A 251 13.53 11.05 4.10
C THR A 251 12.32 11.86 3.67
N GLY A 252 11.13 11.37 3.99
CA GLY A 252 9.89 12.02 3.60
C GLY A 252 8.70 11.47 4.34
N GLU A 253 7.52 11.80 3.85
CA GLU A 253 6.25 11.41 4.46
C GLU A 253 5.38 10.63 3.49
N ILE A 254 4.57 9.71 4.02
CA ILE A 254 3.64 8.91 3.22
C ILE A 254 2.51 9.84 2.76
N LYS A 255 2.52 10.19 1.48
CA LYS A 255 1.50 11.03 0.85
C LYS A 255 0.23 10.24 0.54
N PHE A 256 0.39 9.02 0.07
CA PHE A 256 -0.72 8.23 -0.43
C PHE A 256 -0.54 6.74 -0.15
N ILE A 257 -1.65 6.09 0.22
CA ILE A 257 -1.79 4.64 0.31
C ILE A 257 -3.02 4.29 -0.53
N GLY A 258 -2.84 3.43 -1.53
CA GLY A 258 -3.91 2.97 -2.40
C GLY A 258 -5.06 2.36 -1.60
N SER A 259 -6.30 2.71 -1.97
CA SER A 259 -7.50 2.12 -1.39
C SER A 259 -7.91 0.80 -2.05
N MET A 260 -7.28 0.46 -3.17
CA MET A 260 -7.54 -0.73 -3.95
C MET A 260 -6.24 -1.51 -4.13
N ALA A 261 -6.29 -2.81 -3.84
CA ALA A 261 -5.17 -3.72 -4.08
C ALA A 261 -5.06 -4.03 -5.57
N ASP A 262 -3.83 -4.27 -6.02
CA ASP A 262 -3.59 -5.01 -7.25
C ASP A 262 -4.12 -6.46 -7.06
N PRO A 263 -5.04 -6.94 -7.90
CA PRO A 263 -5.67 -8.25 -7.72
C PRO A 263 -4.71 -9.43 -7.97
N GLU A 264 -3.63 -9.23 -8.73
CA GLU A 264 -2.65 -10.28 -9.04
C GLU A 264 -1.65 -10.43 -7.89
N THR A 265 -1.11 -9.33 -7.38
CA THR A 265 -0.06 -9.35 -6.34
C THR A 265 -0.59 -9.19 -4.92
N ARG A 266 -1.86 -8.79 -4.74
CA ARG A 266 -2.47 -8.42 -3.45
C ARG A 266 -1.66 -7.37 -2.69
N THR A 267 -1.10 -6.42 -3.44
CA THR A 267 -0.34 -5.30 -2.89
C THR A 267 -1.08 -3.98 -3.10
N PHE A 268 -0.79 -3.02 -2.23
CA PHE A 268 -1.29 -1.66 -2.30
C PHE A 268 -0.16 -0.73 -2.70
N ARG A 269 -0.45 0.21 -3.60
CA ARG A 269 0.50 1.26 -3.98
C ARG A 269 0.70 2.21 -2.81
N VAL A 270 1.95 2.50 -2.45
CA VAL A 270 2.30 3.51 -1.44
C VAL A 270 3.21 4.54 -2.07
N GLU A 271 3.00 5.80 -1.75
CA GLU A 271 3.80 6.92 -2.27
C GLU A 271 4.41 7.68 -1.09
N LEU A 272 5.74 7.69 -1.03
CA LEU A 272 6.53 8.51 -0.13
C LEU A 272 6.89 9.81 -0.87
N GLU A 273 6.46 10.96 -0.36
CA GLU A 273 6.82 12.27 -0.89
C GLU A 273 8.13 12.73 -0.22
N VAL A 274 9.11 13.07 -1.05
CA VAL A 274 10.44 13.50 -0.60
C VAL A 274 10.79 14.86 -1.23
N PRO A 275 11.35 15.81 -0.47
CA PRO A 275 11.89 17.05 -1.03
C PRO A 275 13.02 16.74 -2.03
N ASN A 276 13.05 17.44 -3.16
CA ASN A 276 14.08 17.28 -4.18
C ASN A 276 14.65 18.64 -4.59
N GLU A 277 15.10 19.39 -3.58
CA GLU A 277 15.65 20.72 -3.80
C GLU A 277 16.81 20.70 -4.79
N GLY A 278 16.68 21.51 -5.85
CA GLY A 278 17.68 21.58 -6.91
C GLY A 278 17.62 20.43 -7.91
N TYR A 279 16.59 19.57 -7.87
CA TYR A 279 16.28 18.56 -8.90
C TYR A 279 17.42 17.56 -9.13
N LYS A 280 18.12 17.18 -8.06
CA LYS A 280 19.28 16.27 -8.14
C LYS A 280 18.83 14.82 -8.34
N LEU A 281 17.73 14.45 -7.70
CA LEU A 281 17.16 13.13 -7.78
C LEU A 281 16.38 13.01 -9.09
N ARG A 282 16.62 11.92 -9.82
CA ARG A 282 15.96 11.63 -11.08
C ARG A 282 14.79 10.68 -10.87
N SER A 283 13.76 10.82 -11.69
CA SER A 283 12.65 9.87 -11.79
C SER A 283 13.09 8.57 -12.46
N GLY A 284 12.45 7.45 -12.11
CA GLY A 284 12.72 6.12 -12.66
C GLY A 284 13.85 5.35 -11.98
N VAL A 285 14.45 5.89 -10.92
CA VAL A 285 15.55 5.24 -10.17
C VAL A 285 14.98 4.28 -9.13
N THR A 286 15.49 3.06 -9.09
CA THR A 286 15.09 2.06 -8.09
C THR A 286 15.44 2.52 -6.67
N ALA A 287 14.53 2.29 -5.74
CA ALA A 287 14.68 2.63 -4.33
C ALA A 287 14.22 1.51 -3.41
N GLU A 288 14.89 1.37 -2.28
CA GLU A 288 14.42 0.61 -1.12
C GLU A 288 13.81 1.58 -0.13
N ILE A 289 12.52 1.42 0.15
CA ILE A 289 11.73 2.29 1.02
C ILE A 289 11.57 1.60 2.37
N THR A 290 11.89 2.32 3.43
CA THR A 290 11.72 1.87 4.81
C THR A 290 10.64 2.72 5.47
N PHE A 291 9.50 2.11 5.75
CA PHE A 291 8.43 2.72 6.53
C PHE A 291 8.59 2.38 8.00
N LYS A 292 8.50 3.40 8.84
CA LYS A 292 8.44 3.22 10.28
C LYS A 292 7.01 2.87 10.68
N THR A 293 6.84 1.78 11.43
CA THR A 293 5.52 1.41 11.98
C THR A 293 5.28 2.08 13.33
N ASN A 294 4.12 1.85 13.93
CA ASN A 294 3.88 2.25 15.31
C ASN A 294 4.82 1.50 16.27
N SER A 295 5.33 2.20 17.29
CA SER A 295 6.10 1.56 18.36
C SER A 295 5.21 0.61 19.15
N VAL A 296 5.70 -0.60 19.39
CA VAL A 296 5.04 -1.59 20.26
C VAL A 296 5.97 -1.90 21.42
N GLU A 297 5.40 -2.00 22.62
CA GLU A 297 6.12 -2.47 23.80
C GLU A 297 6.44 -3.96 23.66
N ALA A 298 7.72 -4.30 23.76
CA ALA A 298 8.21 -5.66 23.59
C ALA A 298 9.35 -5.98 24.57
N HIS A 299 9.49 -7.25 24.95
CA HIS A 299 10.59 -7.72 25.81
C HIS A 299 11.69 -8.35 24.97
N PHE A 300 12.94 -8.06 25.31
CA PHE A 300 14.11 -8.72 24.76
C PHE A 300 14.59 -9.82 25.71
N LEU A 301 14.68 -11.06 25.22
CA LEU A 301 15.03 -12.21 26.05
C LEU A 301 15.70 -13.33 25.26
N SER A 302 16.34 -14.25 25.97
CA SER A 302 16.95 -15.43 25.35
C SER A 302 15.88 -16.40 24.83
N PRO A 303 16.02 -16.95 23.62
CA PRO A 303 15.13 -18.00 23.10
C PRO A 303 15.03 -19.22 24.01
N ALA A 304 16.05 -19.47 24.83
CA ALA A 304 16.10 -20.60 25.77
C ALA A 304 15.00 -20.56 26.84
N TYR A 305 14.35 -19.41 27.05
CA TYR A 305 13.25 -19.28 28.02
C TYR A 305 11.89 -19.62 27.41
N LEU A 306 11.78 -19.73 26.08
CA LEU A 306 10.54 -20.09 25.41
C LEU A 306 10.15 -21.53 25.72
N THR A 307 8.85 -21.72 25.97
CA THR A 307 8.27 -23.03 26.27
C THR A 307 6.99 -23.24 25.47
N LEU A 308 6.59 -24.50 25.34
CA LEU A 308 5.28 -24.87 24.80
C LEU A 308 4.36 -25.27 25.95
N ASN A 309 3.08 -24.91 25.86
CA ASN A 309 2.06 -25.48 26.73
C ASN A 309 1.54 -26.81 26.15
N ASP A 310 0.64 -27.48 26.88
CA ASP A 310 0.08 -28.77 26.49
C ASP A 310 -0.72 -28.72 25.17
N ALA A 311 -1.15 -27.52 24.75
CA ALA A 311 -1.84 -27.27 23.48
C ALA A 311 -0.87 -26.94 22.32
N GLY A 312 0.45 -26.95 22.55
CA GLY A 312 1.46 -26.62 21.56
C GLY A 312 1.58 -25.12 21.25
N VAL A 313 1.01 -24.25 22.09
CA VAL A 313 1.15 -22.79 21.95
C VAL A 313 2.48 -22.36 22.55
N LEU A 314 3.24 -21.56 21.80
CA LEU A 314 4.51 -20.99 22.24
C LEU A 314 4.26 -19.84 23.24
N GLY A 315 5.00 -19.85 24.34
CA GLY A 315 4.84 -18.86 25.39
C GLY A 315 5.97 -18.86 26.42
N LEU A 316 5.76 -18.08 27.46
CA LEU A 316 6.70 -17.86 28.54
C LEU A 316 6.00 -18.08 29.88
N ARG A 317 6.71 -18.68 30.83
CA ARG A 317 6.21 -18.88 32.19
C ARG A 317 6.76 -17.81 33.10
N ALA A 318 5.88 -17.17 33.87
CA ALA A 318 6.25 -16.10 34.79
C ALA A 318 5.56 -16.28 36.15
N VAL A 319 6.14 -15.70 37.19
CA VAL A 319 5.61 -15.76 38.54
C VAL A 319 4.58 -14.64 38.72
N GLY A 320 3.30 -15.02 38.77
CA GLY A 320 2.17 -14.14 39.03
C GLY A 320 1.98 -13.79 40.51
N ASN A 321 0.80 -13.31 40.87
CA ASN A 321 0.46 -12.98 42.26
C ASN A 321 0.37 -14.25 43.11
N ASN A 322 0.66 -14.16 44.41
CA ASN A 322 0.68 -15.30 45.36
C ASN A 322 1.63 -16.45 44.96
N ASP A 323 2.70 -16.12 44.23
CA ASP A 323 3.75 -17.05 43.79
C ASP A 323 3.20 -18.25 43.00
N THR A 324 2.19 -17.99 42.17
CA THR A 324 1.64 -18.95 41.20
C THR A 324 2.23 -18.72 39.83
N VAL A 325 2.55 -19.79 39.11
CA VAL A 325 3.00 -19.72 37.72
C VAL A 325 1.86 -19.28 36.82
N LYS A 326 2.17 -18.37 35.90
CA LYS A 326 1.30 -17.94 34.81
C LYS A 326 1.97 -18.18 33.47
N PHE A 327 1.25 -18.77 32.54
CA PHE A 327 1.68 -18.91 31.15
C PHE A 327 1.18 -17.74 30.30
N TYR A 328 2.10 -17.07 29.61
CA TYR A 328 1.81 -16.00 28.67
C TYR A 328 2.11 -16.48 27.25
N PRO A 329 1.10 -16.66 26.37
CA PRO A 329 1.31 -16.85 24.95
C PRO A 329 2.06 -15.65 24.38
N VAL A 330 3.09 -15.88 23.57
CA VAL A 330 3.89 -14.78 23.00
C VAL A 330 3.95 -14.82 21.48
N LYS A 331 4.08 -13.64 20.89
CA LYS A 331 4.35 -13.45 19.47
C LYS A 331 5.77 -12.92 19.30
N ILE A 332 6.59 -13.64 18.53
CA ILE A 332 7.95 -13.19 18.19
C ILE A 332 7.84 -12.06 17.16
N LEU A 333 8.44 -10.91 17.47
CA LEU A 333 8.49 -9.72 16.62
C LEU A 333 9.75 -9.67 15.76
N ALA A 334 10.88 -10.11 16.32
CA ALA A 334 12.18 -10.19 15.65
C ALA A 334 13.06 -11.23 16.34
N ASP A 335 13.93 -11.87 15.57
CA ASP A 335 15.00 -12.75 16.03
C ASP A 335 16.34 -12.11 15.66
N THR A 336 17.24 -12.01 16.63
CA THR A 336 18.55 -11.38 16.48
C THR A 336 19.63 -12.28 17.08
N PRO A 337 20.90 -12.14 16.68
CA PRO A 337 21.97 -13.00 17.20
C PRO A 337 22.08 -13.01 18.73
N ASP A 338 21.72 -11.92 19.40
CA ASP A 338 21.84 -11.75 20.85
C ASP A 338 20.57 -12.16 21.62
N GLY A 339 19.45 -12.43 20.92
CA GLY A 339 18.16 -12.78 21.54
C GLY A 339 16.94 -12.48 20.68
N ILE A 340 15.75 -12.68 21.24
CA ILE A 340 14.46 -12.48 20.56
C ILE A 340 13.65 -11.35 21.19
N TRP A 341 12.91 -10.64 20.35
CA TRP A 341 11.92 -9.66 20.76
C TRP A 341 10.54 -10.28 20.75
N VAL A 342 9.81 -10.23 21.87
CA VAL A 342 8.48 -10.83 22.00
C VAL A 342 7.43 -9.85 22.52
N GLN A 343 6.19 -10.06 22.08
CA GLN A 343 4.99 -9.37 22.55
C GLN A 343 4.04 -10.36 23.23
N GLY A 344 3.19 -9.90 24.15
CA GLY A 344 2.19 -10.72 24.85
C GLY A 344 2.38 -10.78 26.37
N LEU A 345 3.39 -10.08 26.88
CA LEU A 345 3.70 -9.99 28.31
C LEU A 345 3.25 -8.63 28.89
N PRO A 346 2.99 -8.55 30.20
CA PRO A 346 2.82 -7.28 30.91
C PRO A 346 4.10 -6.42 30.85
N GLU A 347 3.98 -5.10 31.06
CA GLU A 347 5.10 -4.15 31.01
C GLU A 347 6.30 -4.60 31.85
N THR A 348 6.06 -5.03 33.09
CA THR A 348 7.07 -5.69 33.93
C THR A 348 6.66 -7.11 34.25
N VAL A 349 7.59 -8.05 34.14
CA VAL A 349 7.33 -9.48 34.35
C VAL A 349 8.46 -10.18 35.09
N ARG A 350 8.09 -11.03 36.06
CA ARG A 350 8.99 -11.95 36.77
C ARG A 350 9.10 -13.25 35.98
N LEU A 351 9.91 -13.27 34.93
CA LEU A 351 10.03 -14.39 34.02
C LEU A 351 10.83 -15.54 34.63
N ILE A 352 10.30 -16.77 34.59
CA ILE A 352 11.02 -17.96 35.07
C ILE A 352 12.08 -18.34 34.03
N VAL A 353 13.34 -18.39 34.46
CA VAL A 353 14.49 -18.69 33.61
C VAL A 353 15.16 -20.03 33.94
N VAL A 354 14.88 -20.57 35.13
CA VAL A 354 15.30 -21.92 35.53
C VAL A 354 14.12 -22.63 36.19
N GLY A 355 13.88 -23.86 35.76
CA GLY A 355 12.79 -24.71 36.26
C GLY A 355 11.49 -24.58 35.46
N GLN A 356 11.48 -23.81 34.36
CA GLN A 356 10.31 -23.54 33.53
C GLN A 356 9.68 -24.80 32.92
N ASP A 357 10.44 -25.87 32.67
CA ASP A 357 9.91 -27.11 32.10
C ASP A 357 9.25 -28.03 33.14
N PHE A 358 9.46 -27.75 34.43
CA PHE A 358 8.96 -28.57 35.54
C PHE A 358 7.70 -28.00 36.20
N VAL A 359 7.19 -26.88 35.71
CA VAL A 359 6.04 -26.18 36.28
C VAL A 359 5.00 -25.85 35.22
N ARG A 360 3.72 -25.91 35.59
CA ARG A 360 2.57 -25.65 34.72
C ARG A 360 1.83 -24.39 35.15
N ASP A 361 0.97 -23.91 34.27
CA ASP A 361 0.09 -22.78 34.58
C ASP A 361 -0.77 -23.09 35.82
N GLY A 362 -0.79 -22.19 36.80
CA GLY A 362 -1.50 -22.36 38.07
C GLY A 362 -0.70 -23.02 39.20
N ASP A 363 0.47 -23.61 38.94
CA ASP A 363 1.28 -24.25 39.98
C ASP A 363 1.80 -23.23 41.00
N LYS A 364 1.74 -23.59 42.29
CA LYS A 364 2.37 -22.79 43.35
C LYS A 364 3.86 -23.14 43.43
N VAL A 365 4.70 -22.12 43.38
CA VAL A 365 6.17 -22.26 43.35
C VAL A 365 6.80 -21.50 44.50
N GLN A 366 8.06 -21.83 44.79
CA GLN A 366 8.91 -21.02 45.67
C GLN A 366 9.89 -20.23 44.78
N PRO A 367 9.58 -18.98 44.44
CA PRO A 367 10.39 -18.19 43.52
C PRO A 367 11.62 -17.64 44.22
N ASP A 368 12.77 -17.78 43.58
CA ASP A 368 14.03 -17.15 43.99
C ASP A 368 14.57 -16.27 42.86
N LEU A 369 15.27 -15.19 43.20
CA LEU A 369 15.82 -14.29 42.19
C LEU A 369 17.04 -14.96 41.55
N TYR A 370 17.04 -15.09 40.22
CA TYR A 370 18.20 -15.57 39.50
C TYR A 370 19.29 -14.50 39.52
N VAL A 371 20.37 -14.75 40.27
CA VAL A 371 21.60 -13.96 40.19
C VAL A 371 22.54 -14.70 39.25
N ALA A 372 22.79 -14.13 38.07
CA ALA A 372 23.79 -14.68 37.17
C ALA A 372 25.16 -14.60 37.88
N GLU A 373 25.79 -15.75 38.11
CA GLU A 373 27.18 -15.78 38.55
C GLU A 373 28.03 -15.15 37.43
N ALA A 374 28.78 -14.10 37.76
CA ALA A 374 29.70 -13.48 36.81
C ALA A 374 30.76 -14.52 36.44
N SER A 375 30.68 -15.06 35.23
CA SER A 375 31.72 -15.90 34.65
C SER A 375 33.04 -15.12 34.68
N GLN A 376 34.01 -15.59 35.46
CA GLN A 376 35.38 -15.07 35.48
C GLN A 376 36.12 -15.35 34.17
#